data_AF-A0A7W2M678-F1
#
_entry.id   AF-A0A7W2M678-F1
#
_cell.length_a   1.000
_cell.length_b   1.000
_cell.length_c   1.000
_cell.angle_alpha   90.00
_cell.angle_beta   90.00
_cell.angle_gamma   90.00
#
_symmetry.space_group_name_H-M   'P 1'
#
loop_
_entity.id
_entity.type
_entity.pdbx_description
1 polymer ?
#
loop_
_entity_poly.entity_id
_entity_poly.type
_entity_poly.pdbx_seq_one_letter_code
_entity_poly.pdbx_strand_id
1 'polypeptide(L)' 'MTNLPIDNTIVMVTFTPSAVPIGADAQCYFLRVPFHQEVNGIQYPLNKGAYNALQLLKVL' A
#
# COMPACT_ATOMS: atom_id res chain seq x y z
N MET A 1 8.32 4.65 -0.78
CA MET A 1 7.62 3.40 -0.41
C MET A 1 8.49 2.69 0.60
N THR A 2 7.94 2.31 1.74
CA THR A 2 8.70 1.70 2.84
C THR A 2 8.22 0.27 3.00
N ASN A 3 9.14 -0.69 2.93
CA ASN A 3 8.82 -2.07 3.24
C ASN A 3 8.94 -2.28 4.75
N LEU A 4 7.96 -2.96 5.31
CA LEU A 4 7.93 -3.32 6.72
C LEU A 4 8.03 -4.85 6.84
N PRO A 5 8.71 -5.38 7.87
CA PRO A 5 8.68 -6.80 8.15
C PRO A 5 7.24 -7.24 8.43
N ILE A 6 6.92 -8.49 8.06
CA ILE A 6 5.64 -9.11 8.42
C ILE A 6 5.82 -9.71 9.81
N ASP A 7 5.38 -8.97 10.82
CA ASP A 7 5.41 -9.39 12.22
C ASP A 7 4.16 -8.88 12.97
N ASN A 8 4.12 -9.11 14.28
CA ASN A 8 3.01 -8.66 15.14
C ASN A 8 3.23 -7.25 15.72
N THR A 9 4.20 -6.50 15.19
CA THR A 9 4.50 -5.15 15.65
C THR A 9 3.55 -4.17 14.99
N ILE A 10 2.84 -3.37 15.79
CA ILE A 10 1.97 -2.31 15.27
C ILE A 10 2.83 -1.16 14.74
N VAL A 11 2.71 -0.86 13.46
CA VAL A 11 3.37 0.30 12.82
C VAL A 11 2.32 1.30 12.37
N MET A 12 2.44 2.54 12.83
CA MET A 12 1.59 3.63 12.34
C MET A 12 2.12 4.13 10.99
N VAL A 13 1.28 4.13 9.96
CA VAL A 13 1.60 4.65 8.62
C VAL A 13 0.76 5.90 8.36
N THR A 14 1.40 7.05 8.24
CA THR A 14 0.76 8.31 7.91
C THR A 14 0.57 8.45 6.40
N PHE A 15 -0.69 8.45 5.95
CA PHE A 15 -1.07 8.66 4.54
C PHE A 15 -1.48 10.12 4.31
N THR A 16 -0.50 11.02 4.31
CA THR A 16 -0.69 12.40 3.87
C THR A 16 -0.29 12.50 2.39
N PRO A 17 -1.24 12.66 1.46
CA PRO A 17 -0.90 12.92 0.07
C PRO A 17 -0.10 14.22 -0.03
N SER A 18 0.99 14.22 -0.81
CA SER A 18 1.90 15.37 -0.92
C SER A 18 1.26 16.59 -1.61
N ALA A 19 0.17 16.38 -2.34
CA ALA A 19 -0.63 17.42 -2.97
C ALA A 19 -2.07 16.93 -3.13
N VAL A 20 -3.00 17.89 -3.25
CA VAL A 20 -4.38 17.60 -3.66
C VAL A 20 -4.35 17.10 -5.11
N PRO A 21 -5.06 15.99 -5.44
CA PRO A 21 -5.20 15.55 -6.82
C PRO A 21 -5.81 16.67 -7.67
N ILE A 22 -5.11 17.12 -8.71
CA ILE A 22 -5.61 18.14 -9.64
C ILE A 22 -6.53 17.44 -10.65
N GLY A 23 -7.84 17.50 -10.42
CA GLY A 23 -8.88 16.90 -11.27
C GLY A 23 -10.28 17.19 -10.72
N ALA A 24 -11.21 17.59 -11.58
CA ALA A 24 -12.41 18.34 -11.18
C ALA A 24 -13.59 17.51 -10.65
N ASP A 25 -13.67 16.20 -10.93
CA ASP A 25 -14.97 15.51 -10.80
C ASP A 25 -15.01 14.26 -9.89
N ALA A 26 -13.86 13.69 -9.48
CA ALA A 26 -13.80 12.74 -8.38
C ALA A 26 -12.37 12.52 -7.86
N GLN A 27 -12.14 12.64 -6.55
CA GLN A 27 -10.84 12.27 -5.95
C GLN A 27 -10.96 10.95 -5.18
N CYS A 28 -10.33 9.89 -5.70
CA CYS A 28 -10.32 8.57 -5.07
C CYS A 28 -9.01 8.34 -4.29
N TYR A 29 -9.14 7.93 -3.03
CA TYR A 29 -8.01 7.60 -2.15
C TYR A 29 -8.01 6.10 -1.90
N PHE A 30 -6.89 5.44 -2.20
CA PHE A 30 -6.74 4.00 -2.04
C PHE A 30 -5.59 3.65 -1.09
N LEU A 31 -5.79 2.62 -0.27
CA LEU A 31 -4.75 1.94 0.48
C LEU A 31 -4.41 0.63 -0.21
N ARG A 32 -3.15 0.47 -0.64
CA ARG A 32 -2.65 -0.79 -1.19
C ARG A 32 -1.54 -1.34 -0.30
N VAL A 33 -1.70 -2.59 0.13
CA VAL A 33 -0.70 -3.32 0.93
C VAL A 33 -0.26 -4.55 0.13
N PRO A 34 0.88 -4.46 -0.58
CA PRO A 34 1.43 -5.59 -1.31
C PRO A 34 2.41 -6.40 -0.44
N PHE A 35 2.29 -7.72 -0.46
CA PHE A 35 3.16 -8.63 0.29
C PHE A 35 4.22 -9.23 -0.60
N HIS A 36 5.46 -9.26 -0.11
CA HIS A 36 6.60 -9.76 -0.86
C HIS A 36 7.43 -10.68 0.01
N GLN A 37 8.06 -11.67 -0.62
CA GLN A 37 9.14 -12.46 -0.03
C GLN A 37 10.45 -12.01 -0.65
N GLU A 38 11.43 -11.70 0.19
CA GLU A 38 12.79 -11.41 -0.26
C GLU A 38 13.61 -12.70 -0.33
N VAL A 39 14.24 -12.95 -1.47
CA VAL A 39 15.17 -14.06 -1.69
C VAL A 39 16.39 -13.51 -2.39
N ASN A 40 17.55 -13.63 -1.77
CA ASN A 40 18.83 -13.12 -2.28
C ASN A 40 18.77 -11.63 -2.67
N GLY A 41 18.07 -10.81 -1.87
CA GLY A 41 17.89 -9.38 -2.12
C GLY A 41 16.88 -9.02 -3.22
N ILE A 42 16.20 -10.01 -3.82
CA ILE A 42 15.14 -9.79 -4.80
C ILE A 42 13.79 -10.03 -4.13
N GLN A 43 12.86 -9.08 -4.29
CA GLN A 43 11.50 -9.19 -3.76
C GLN A 43 10.55 -9.78 -4.79
N TYR A 44 9.90 -10.88 -4.41
CA TYR A 44 8.91 -11.59 -5.21
C TYR A 44 7.52 -11.42 -4.59
N PRO A 45 6.45 -11.24 -5.40
CA PRO A 45 5.09 -11.20 -4.87
C PRO A 45 4.76 -12.49 -4.10
N LEU A 46 4.38 -12.34 -2.83
CA LEU A 46 4.02 -13.47 -2.00
C LEU A 46 2.77 -14.14 -2.56
N ASN A 47 2.85 -15.45 -2.82
CA ASN A 47 1.74 -16.23 -3.38
C ASN A 47 1.10 -15.58 -4.64
N LYS A 48 1.94 -15.07 -5.55
CA LYS A 48 1.48 -14.39 -6.79
C LYS A 48 0.57 -13.17 -6.53
N GLY A 49 0.72 -12.53 -5.37
CA GLY A 49 -0.08 -11.37 -4.98
C GLY A 49 -1.48 -11.71 -4.48
N ALA A 50 -1.82 -12.98 -4.26
CA ALA A 50 -3.13 -13.40 -3.73
C ALA A 50 -3.46 -12.79 -2.36
N TYR A 51 -2.45 -12.39 -1.60
CA TYR A 51 -2.63 -11.76 -0.29
C TYR A 51 -2.62 -10.23 -0.35
N ASN A 52 -2.36 -9.62 -1.50
CA ASN A 52 -2.34 -8.16 -1.61
C ASN A 52 -3.71 -7.58 -1.24
N ALA A 53 -3.71 -6.58 -0.36
CA ALA A 53 -4.94 -5.87 -0.01
C ALA A 53 -5.03 -4.57 -0.80
N LEU A 54 -6.22 -4.27 -1.30
CA LEU A 54 -6.58 -2.97 -1.86
C LEU A 54 -7.89 -2.53 -1.23
N GLN A 55 -7.90 -1.33 -0.66
CA GLN A 55 -9.08 -0.74 -0.04
C GLN A 55 -9.30 0.68 -0.55
N LEU A 56 -10.53 0.98 -0.92
CA LEU A 56 -10.99 2.35 -1.17
C LEU A 56 -11.24 3.03 0.18
N LEU A 57 -10.51 4.10 0.44
CA LEU A 57 -10.65 4.88 1.68
C LEU A 57 -11.69 5.97 1.55
N LYS A 58 -11.70 6.68 0.41
CA LYS A 58 -12.56 7.85 0.20
C LYS A 58 -12.74 8.14 -1.28
N VAL A 59 -13.92 8.62 -1.64
CA VAL A 59 -14.21 9.32 -2.89
C VAL A 59 -14.73 10.72 -2.50
N LEU A 60 -14.22 11.76 -3.14
CA LEU A 60 -14.68 13.15 -3.01
C LEU A 60 -15.39 13.57 -4.28
#